data_AF-W8RQT4-F1
#
_entry.id   AF-W8RQT4-F1
#
_cell.length_a   1.000
_cell.length_b   1.000
_cell.length_c   1.000
_cell.angle_alpha   90.00
_cell.angle_beta   90.00
_cell.angle_gamma   90.00
#
_symmetry.space_group_name_H-M   'P 1'
#
loop_
_entity.id
_entity.type
_entity.pdbx_description
1 polymer ?
#
loop_
_entity_poly.entity_id
_entity_poly.type
_entity_poly.pdbx_seq_one_letter_code
_entity_poly.pdbx_strand_id
1 'polypeptide(L)'
;MIEGMGFEVVRIRLLGGKTKTLQIMVERPEGGIEVDECAEISNAISAVLDVEDPLEDAYALEVSSPGIDRPLTRLKDFDAFEGYEAKIETTDMIDGRRRFKGVLAGTEGDEVLINIDGDGKDAEPVTIGLHYDWLSDAKLVLTDDLIKEMLKSRKAAGIIDETQFDEIVEEPAEGASKAED
;
A
#
# COMPACT_ATOMS: atom_id res chain seq x y z
N MET A 1 1.21 -15.38 15.48
CA MET A 1 1.23 -14.23 16.43
C MET A 1 0.38 -13.08 15.92
N ILE A 2 0.76 -12.44 14.80
CA ILE A 2 0.04 -11.28 14.22
C ILE A 2 -1.43 -11.60 13.93
N GLU A 3 -1.71 -12.74 13.30
CA GLU A 3 -3.10 -13.24 13.10
C GLU A 3 -3.87 -13.43 14.42
N GLY A 4 -3.18 -13.90 15.47
CA GLY A 4 -3.77 -14.05 16.80
C GLY A 4 -4.07 -12.73 17.51
N MET A 5 -3.47 -11.63 17.05
CA MET A 5 -3.78 -10.26 17.47
C MET A 5 -4.90 -9.64 16.62
N GLY A 6 -5.44 -10.36 15.63
CA GLY A 6 -6.50 -9.88 14.74
C GLY A 6 -6.02 -9.03 13.58
N PHE A 7 -4.74 -9.13 13.22
CA PHE A 7 -4.13 -8.43 12.09
C PHE A 7 -3.59 -9.40 11.06
N GLU A 8 -3.38 -8.91 9.85
CA GLU A 8 -2.78 -9.66 8.76
C GLU A 8 -1.52 -8.95 8.30
N VAL A 9 -0.53 -9.75 7.88
CA VAL A 9 0.65 -9.24 7.22
C VAL A 9 0.32 -8.98 5.77
N VAL A 10 0.54 -7.75 5.33
CA VAL A 10 0.48 -7.36 3.92
C VAL A 10 1.83 -7.62 3.29
N ARG A 11 2.92 -7.07 3.83
CA ARG A 11 4.24 -7.15 3.21
C ARG A 11 5.34 -7.24 4.26
N ILE A 12 6.38 -8.02 3.97
CA ILE A 12 7.65 -8.01 4.70
C ILE A 12 8.77 -7.69 3.69
N ARG A 13 9.62 -6.72 4.00
CA ARG A 13 10.81 -6.39 3.19
C ARG A 13 12.00 -6.05 4.07
N LEU A 14 13.18 -6.52 3.67
CA LEU A 14 14.44 -6.03 4.21
C LEU A 14 15.00 -4.98 3.25
N LEU A 15 14.97 -3.72 3.66
CA LEU A 15 15.45 -2.59 2.87
C LEU A 15 16.93 -2.33 3.17
N GLY A 16 17.71 -2.09 2.11
CA GLY A 16 19.12 -1.73 2.20
C GLY A 16 19.34 -0.26 2.58
N GLY A 17 20.52 0.06 3.10
CA GLY A 17 20.89 1.40 3.55
C GLY A 17 22.16 1.38 4.40
N LYS A 18 22.51 2.49 5.03
CA LYS A 18 23.60 2.53 6.04
C LYS A 18 23.28 1.61 7.23
N THR A 19 22.01 1.60 7.63
CA THR A 19 21.40 0.64 8.54
C THR A 19 20.29 -0.04 7.76
N LYS A 20 20.16 -1.36 7.85
CA LYS A 20 19.07 -2.08 7.19
C LYS A 20 17.75 -1.77 7.89
N THR A 21 16.63 -1.83 7.18
CA THR A 21 15.30 -1.72 7.78
C THR A 21 14.48 -2.97 7.49
N LEU A 22 14.05 -3.68 8.53
CA LEU A 22 13.04 -4.73 8.42
C LEU A 22 11.66 -4.07 8.47
N GLN A 23 11.06 -3.87 7.31
CA GLN A 23 9.73 -3.28 7.18
C GLN A 23 8.67 -4.38 7.16
N ILE A 24 7.66 -4.23 8.00
CA ILE A 24 6.49 -5.10 8.09
C ILE A 24 5.24 -4.24 7.99
N MET A 25 4.50 -4.41 6.90
CA MET A 25 3.20 -3.76 6.71
C MET A 25 2.10 -4.69 7.18
N VAL A 26 1.21 -4.17 8.02
CA VAL A 26 0.11 -4.89 8.65
C VAL A 26 -1.18 -4.11 8.55
N GLU A 27 -2.30 -4.81 8.65
CA GLU A 27 -3.63 -4.21 8.68
C GLU A 27 -4.64 -5.15 9.34
N ARG A 28 -5.84 -4.65 9.60
CA ARG A 28 -6.98 -5.49 9.93
C ARG A 28 -7.53 -6.17 8.67
N PRO A 29 -8.21 -7.33 8.78
CA PRO A 29 -8.84 -7.98 7.62
C PRO A 29 -9.78 -7.06 6.81
N GLU A 30 -10.48 -6.16 7.51
CA GLU A 30 -11.39 -5.16 6.91
C GLU A 30 -10.66 -3.87 6.45
N GLY A 31 -9.34 -3.85 6.56
CA GLY A 31 -8.49 -2.68 6.31
C GLY A 31 -8.39 -1.73 7.51
N GLY A 32 -7.45 -0.80 7.41
CA GLY A 32 -7.15 0.17 8.47
C GLY A 32 -6.31 -0.41 9.62
N ILE A 33 -5.60 0.48 10.29
CA ILE A 33 -4.84 0.22 11.52
C ILE A 33 -4.49 1.58 12.15
N GLU A 34 -4.53 1.65 13.47
CA GLU A 34 -4.11 2.82 14.22
C GLU A 34 -2.61 2.78 14.55
N VAL A 35 -2.05 3.94 14.89
CA VAL A 35 -0.62 4.05 15.22
C VAL A 35 -0.29 3.25 16.49
N ASP A 36 -1.16 3.28 17.49
CA ASP A 36 -0.97 2.52 18.74
C ASP A 36 -0.95 1.01 18.49
N GLU A 37 -1.78 0.52 17.57
CA GLU A 37 -1.82 -0.88 17.17
C GLU A 37 -0.52 -1.29 16.46
N CYS A 38 0.04 -0.42 15.62
CA CYS A 38 1.36 -0.64 15.03
C CYS A 38 2.45 -0.73 16.12
N ALA A 39 2.36 0.07 17.18
CA ALA A 39 3.31 0.04 18.29
C ALA A 39 3.21 -1.27 19.09
N GLU A 40 2.00 -1.74 19.36
CA GLU A 40 1.77 -3.04 20.02
C GLU A 40 2.36 -4.20 19.21
N ILE A 41 2.10 -4.22 17.90
CA ILE A 41 2.63 -5.23 16.99
C ILE A 41 4.16 -5.15 16.92
N SER A 42 4.72 -3.94 16.85
CA SER A 42 6.17 -3.72 16.83
C SER A 42 6.85 -4.30 18.08
N ASN A 43 6.30 -4.03 19.28
CA ASN A 43 6.83 -4.58 20.52
C ASN A 43 6.76 -6.12 20.56
N ALA A 44 5.65 -6.69 20.11
CA ALA A 44 5.47 -8.14 20.06
C ALA A 44 6.46 -8.81 19.10
N ILE A 45 6.68 -8.22 17.92
CA ILE A 45 7.64 -8.70 16.92
C ILE A 45 9.08 -8.56 17.44
N SER A 46 9.43 -7.41 18.02
CA SER A 46 10.76 -7.17 18.59
C SER A 46 11.12 -8.24 19.62
N ALA A 47 10.20 -8.57 20.53
CA ALA A 47 10.45 -9.60 21.55
C ALA A 47 10.74 -10.99 20.96
N VAL A 48 10.12 -11.35 19.84
CA VAL A 48 10.40 -12.62 19.13
C VAL A 48 11.75 -12.54 18.41
N LEU A 49 12.02 -11.42 17.73
CA LEU A 49 13.27 -11.22 16.99
C LEU A 49 14.49 -11.16 17.92
N ASP A 50 14.35 -10.64 19.14
CA ASP A 50 15.42 -10.62 20.15
C ASP A 50 15.80 -12.04 20.63
N VAL A 51 14.87 -13.00 20.54
CA VAL A 51 15.09 -14.40 20.95
C VAL A 51 15.63 -15.24 19.79
N GLU A 52 15.01 -15.12 18.62
CA GLU A 52 15.36 -15.94 17.44
C GLU A 52 16.56 -15.38 16.66
N ASP A 53 16.84 -14.08 16.79
CA ASP A 53 17.90 -13.31 16.13
C ASP A 53 18.22 -13.77 14.69
N PRO A 54 17.24 -13.71 13.76
CA PRO A 54 17.39 -14.33 12.45
C PRO A 54 18.26 -13.54 11.46
N LEU A 55 18.71 -12.34 11.81
CA LEU A 55 19.45 -11.44 10.94
C LEU A 55 20.82 -11.12 11.53
N GLU A 56 21.89 -11.49 10.83
CA GLU A 56 23.26 -11.29 11.31
C GLU A 56 23.68 -9.81 11.44
N ASP A 57 23.10 -8.94 10.62
CA ASP A 57 23.44 -7.51 10.57
C ASP A 57 22.42 -6.69 11.35
N ALA A 58 22.89 -5.64 12.04
CA ALA A 58 22.02 -4.69 12.72
C ALA A 58 20.99 -4.05 11.76
N TYR A 59 19.75 -3.92 12.25
CA TYR A 59 18.63 -3.38 11.50
C TYR A 59 17.72 -2.53 12.40
N ALA A 60 16.92 -1.66 11.77
CA ALA A 60 15.78 -1.01 12.38
C ALA A 60 14.51 -1.79 12.04
N LEU A 61 13.64 -2.04 13.03
CA LEU A 61 12.30 -2.59 12.80
C LEU A 61 11.32 -1.45 12.49
N GLU A 62 10.57 -1.58 11.41
CA GLU A 62 9.50 -0.66 11.02
C GLU A 62 8.19 -1.43 10.86
N VAL A 63 7.18 -1.07 11.64
CA VAL A 63 5.82 -1.62 11.53
C VAL A 63 4.87 -0.50 11.14
N SER A 64 4.11 -0.69 10.06
CA SER A 64 3.23 0.35 9.51
C SER A 64 2.00 -0.23 8.81
N SER A 65 1.01 0.62 8.47
CA SER A 65 0.01 0.26 7.46
C SER A 65 0.57 0.34 6.05
N PRO A 66 -0.06 -0.35 5.08
CA PRO A 66 0.27 -0.21 3.66
C PRO A 66 -0.05 1.17 3.07
N GLY A 67 -0.92 1.98 3.69
CA GLY A 67 -1.30 3.30 3.19
C GLY A 67 -2.08 3.27 1.87
N ILE A 68 -2.07 4.39 1.12
CA ILE A 68 -2.80 4.53 -0.16
C ILE A 68 -2.00 3.98 -1.36
N ASP A 69 -0.66 4.09 -1.36
CA ASP A 69 0.23 3.42 -2.33
C ASP A 69 0.42 1.94 -1.96
N ARG A 70 -0.72 1.26 -1.78
CA ARG A 70 -0.82 -0.06 -1.19
C ARG A 70 -0.14 -1.12 -2.06
N PRO A 71 0.81 -1.91 -1.54
CA PRO A 71 1.30 -3.09 -2.23
C PRO A 71 0.24 -4.19 -2.29
N LEU A 72 0.17 -4.88 -3.42
CA LEU A 72 -0.69 -6.04 -3.65
C LEU A 72 0.20 -7.28 -3.63
N THR A 73 0.14 -8.04 -2.54
CA THR A 73 1.14 -9.07 -2.22
C THR A 73 0.52 -10.43 -1.93
N ARG A 74 -0.81 -10.51 -1.89
CA ARG A 74 -1.59 -11.72 -1.67
C ARG A 74 -2.63 -11.80 -2.78
N LEU A 75 -2.98 -13.00 -3.24
CA LEU A 75 -4.03 -13.19 -4.27
C LEU A 75 -5.33 -12.44 -3.94
N LYS A 76 -5.79 -12.54 -2.69
CA LYS A 76 -7.01 -11.85 -2.23
C LYS A 76 -6.93 -10.32 -2.30
N ASP A 77 -5.74 -9.72 -2.33
CA ASP A 77 -5.61 -8.27 -2.51
C ASP A 77 -6.09 -7.88 -3.92
N PHE A 78 -5.87 -8.72 -4.93
CA PHE A 78 -6.28 -8.41 -6.30
C PHE A 78 -7.82 -8.48 -6.47
N ASP A 79 -8.49 -9.38 -5.75
CA ASP A 79 -9.96 -9.41 -5.69
C ASP A 79 -10.52 -8.23 -4.89
N ALA A 80 -9.92 -7.92 -3.73
CA ALA A 80 -10.38 -6.85 -2.85
C ALA A 80 -10.30 -5.46 -3.50
N PHE A 81 -9.38 -5.28 -4.46
CA PHE A 81 -9.18 -4.03 -5.19
C PHE A 81 -9.52 -4.13 -6.68
N GLU A 82 -10.38 -5.08 -7.06
CA GLU A 82 -10.97 -5.11 -8.41
C GLU A 82 -11.60 -3.74 -8.76
N GLY A 83 -11.41 -3.30 -10.00
CA GLY A 83 -11.90 -2.01 -10.48
C GLY A 83 -10.98 -0.83 -10.21
N TYR A 84 -9.91 -1.00 -9.41
CA TYR A 84 -8.89 0.03 -9.22
C TYR A 84 -7.71 -0.13 -10.18
N GLU A 85 -7.08 1.00 -10.52
CA GLU A 85 -5.86 0.98 -11.32
C GLU A 85 -4.68 0.47 -10.49
N ALA A 86 -3.93 -0.47 -11.07
CA ALA A 86 -2.74 -1.05 -10.48
C ALA A 86 -1.58 -1.04 -11.47
N LYS A 87 -0.38 -1.16 -10.92
CA LYS A 87 0.84 -1.43 -11.66
C LYS A 87 1.39 -2.77 -11.20
N ILE A 88 1.66 -3.65 -12.15
CA ILE A 88 2.20 -4.98 -11.93
C ILE A 88 3.53 -5.10 -12.68
N GLU A 89 4.58 -5.55 -11.98
CA GLU A 89 5.88 -5.88 -12.56
C GLU A 89 6.14 -7.38 -12.47
N THR A 90 6.61 -7.98 -13.55
CA THR A 90 6.92 -9.41 -13.64
C THR A 90 8.42 -9.68 -13.63
N THR A 91 8.80 -10.84 -13.12
CA THR A 91 10.19 -11.30 -13.06
C THR A 91 10.77 -11.47 -14.46
N ASP A 92 10.02 -12.14 -15.34
CA ASP A 92 10.39 -12.39 -16.73
C ASP A 92 9.65 -11.49 -17.71
N MET A 93 10.14 -11.42 -18.95
CA MET A 93 9.49 -10.67 -20.02
C MET A 93 8.33 -11.47 -20.59
N ILE A 94 7.15 -10.85 -20.65
CA ILE A 94 5.95 -11.41 -21.25
C ILE A 94 5.59 -10.48 -22.42
N ASP A 95 5.57 -11.04 -23.63
CA ASP A 95 5.28 -10.31 -24.88
C ASP A 95 6.08 -9.00 -25.02
N GLY A 96 7.37 -9.06 -24.72
CA GLY A 96 8.27 -7.90 -24.89
C GLY A 96 8.25 -6.87 -23.76
N ARG A 97 7.41 -7.03 -22.74
CA ARG A 97 7.31 -6.11 -21.59
C ARG A 97 7.36 -6.84 -20.25
N ARG A 98 7.69 -6.08 -19.21
CA ARG A 98 7.72 -6.55 -17.81
C ARG A 98 6.77 -5.79 -16.90
N ARG A 99 6.22 -4.68 -17.39
CA ARG A 99 5.40 -3.74 -16.61
C ARG A 99 4.04 -3.62 -17.27
N PHE A 100 3.02 -3.80 -16.45
CA PHE A 100 1.62 -3.73 -16.82
C PHE A 100 0.98 -2.67 -15.95
N LYS A 101 0.19 -1.79 -16.56
CA LYS A 101 -0.58 -0.76 -15.88
C LYS A 101 -1.99 -0.82 -16.45
N GLY A 102 -2.98 -0.86 -15.58
CA GLY A 102 -4.35 -1.10 -15.98
C GLY A 102 -5.27 -1.31 -14.80
N VAL A 103 -6.54 -1.57 -15.08
CA VAL A 103 -7.57 -1.78 -14.06
C VAL A 103 -7.61 -3.25 -13.67
N LEU A 104 -7.55 -3.55 -12.37
CA LEU A 104 -7.68 -4.91 -11.86
C LEU A 104 -9.05 -5.50 -12.22
N ALA A 105 -9.05 -6.74 -12.67
CA ALA A 105 -10.25 -7.50 -13.03
C ALA A 105 -10.42 -8.76 -12.15
N GLY A 106 -9.88 -8.72 -10.93
CA GLY A 106 -9.91 -9.82 -9.97
C GLY A 106 -8.90 -10.92 -10.28
N THR A 107 -9.20 -12.13 -9.84
CA THR A 107 -8.38 -13.32 -10.05
C THR A 107 -9.18 -14.48 -10.66
N GLU A 108 -8.51 -15.33 -11.43
CA GLU A 108 -9.06 -16.59 -11.91
C GLU A 108 -8.04 -17.72 -11.62
N GLY A 109 -8.36 -18.58 -10.66
CA GLY A 109 -7.42 -19.62 -10.23
C GLY A 109 -6.17 -19.03 -9.59
N ASP A 110 -5.03 -19.22 -10.24
CA ASP A 110 -3.72 -18.67 -9.85
C ASP A 110 -3.29 -17.47 -10.71
N GLU A 111 -4.18 -16.96 -11.56
CA GLU A 111 -3.92 -15.78 -12.39
C GLU A 111 -4.52 -14.51 -11.80
N VAL A 112 -3.77 -13.42 -11.88
CA VAL A 112 -4.23 -12.06 -11.66
C VAL A 112 -4.68 -11.48 -12.99
N LEU A 113 -5.92 -11.01 -13.05
CA LEU A 113 -6.49 -10.42 -14.25
C LEU A 113 -6.33 -8.89 -14.24
N ILE A 114 -5.83 -8.33 -15.33
CA ILE A 114 -5.69 -6.88 -15.49
C ILE A 114 -6.13 -6.43 -16.89
N ASN A 115 -6.99 -5.41 -16.92
CA ASN A 115 -7.43 -4.74 -18.13
C ASN A 115 -6.41 -3.67 -18.50
N ILE A 116 -5.68 -3.91 -19.58
CA ILE A 116 -4.67 -3.00 -20.11
C ILE A 116 -5.17 -2.31 -21.36
N ASP A 117 -4.72 -1.07 -21.59
CA ASP A 117 -5.00 -0.37 -22.84
C ASP A 117 -4.40 -1.16 -24.01
N GLY A 118 -5.17 -1.32 -25.08
CA GLY A 118 -4.69 -1.92 -26.32
C GLY A 118 -3.70 -1.01 -27.06
N ASP A 119 -2.99 -1.57 -28.03
CA ASP A 119 -2.05 -0.80 -28.86
C ASP A 119 -2.79 0.11 -29.85
N GLY A 120 -2.95 1.39 -29.50
CA GLY A 120 -3.52 2.42 -30.37
C GLY A 120 -4.48 3.35 -29.65
N LYS A 121 -4.72 4.55 -30.20
CA LYS A 121 -5.60 5.56 -29.59
C LYS A 121 -7.06 5.15 -29.44
N ASP A 122 -7.51 4.19 -30.24
CA ASP A 122 -8.90 3.72 -30.30
C ASP A 122 -9.00 2.21 -30.06
N ALA A 123 -7.96 1.61 -29.45
CA ALA A 123 -7.96 0.20 -29.14
C ALA A 123 -8.80 -0.04 -27.86
N GLU A 124 -9.70 -1.02 -27.92
CA GLU A 124 -10.45 -1.46 -26.75
C GLU A 124 -9.49 -2.07 -25.72
N PRO A 125 -9.75 -1.88 -24.40
CA PRO A 125 -8.99 -2.55 -23.36
C PRO A 125 -9.01 -4.07 -23.52
N VAL A 126 -7.87 -4.70 -23.25
CA VAL A 126 -7.72 -6.16 -23.29
C VAL A 126 -7.46 -6.66 -21.89
N THR A 127 -8.22 -7.68 -21.48
CA THR A 127 -7.95 -8.42 -20.24
C THR A 127 -6.83 -9.42 -20.49
N ILE A 128 -5.79 -9.38 -19.67
CA ILE A 128 -4.73 -10.38 -19.66
C ILE A 128 -4.68 -11.08 -18.29
N GLY A 129 -4.36 -12.37 -18.32
CA GLY A 129 -4.02 -13.15 -17.12
C GLY A 129 -2.51 -13.18 -16.92
N LEU A 130 -2.07 -12.89 -15.71
CA LEU A 130 -0.68 -13.04 -15.27
C LEU A 130 -0.66 -14.05 -14.14
N HIS A 131 0.02 -15.19 -14.31
CA HIS A 131 0.20 -16.12 -13.19
C HIS A 131 0.84 -15.39 -12.01
N TYR A 132 0.27 -15.60 -10.83
CA TYR A 132 0.66 -14.93 -9.60
C TYR A 132 2.15 -15.09 -9.30
N ASP A 133 2.71 -16.28 -9.54
CA ASP A 133 4.12 -16.58 -9.31
C ASP A 133 5.08 -15.81 -10.24
N TRP A 134 4.58 -15.20 -11.32
CA TRP A 134 5.38 -14.36 -12.20
C TRP A 134 5.60 -12.95 -11.63
N LEU A 135 4.76 -12.52 -10.69
CA LEU A 135 4.78 -11.17 -10.16
C LEU A 135 6.00 -10.96 -9.25
N SER A 136 6.75 -9.91 -9.57
CA SER A 136 7.89 -9.44 -8.77
C SER A 136 7.54 -8.24 -7.88
N ASP A 137 6.56 -7.45 -8.31
CA ASP A 137 6.01 -6.31 -7.56
C ASP A 137 4.61 -6.00 -8.08
N ALA A 138 3.70 -5.59 -7.20
CA ALA A 138 2.40 -5.08 -7.60
C ALA A 138 1.92 -4.07 -6.56
N LYS A 139 1.27 -3.00 -7.02
CA LYS A 139 0.72 -1.97 -6.15
C LYS A 139 -0.39 -1.19 -6.83
N LEU A 140 -1.27 -0.59 -6.03
CA LEU A 140 -2.27 0.35 -6.52
C LEU A 140 -1.61 1.61 -7.07
N VAL A 141 -2.21 2.19 -8.10
CA VAL A 141 -1.84 3.50 -8.60
C VAL A 141 -2.64 4.54 -7.82
N LEU A 142 -1.94 5.55 -7.32
CA LEU A 142 -2.54 6.67 -6.59
C LEU A 142 -3.34 7.57 -7.56
N THR A 143 -4.59 7.19 -7.83
CA THR A 143 -5.54 7.97 -8.63
C THR A 143 -6.42 8.83 -7.73
N ASP A 144 -7.00 9.91 -8.27
CA ASP A 144 -7.93 10.76 -7.52
C ASP A 144 -9.14 9.98 -6.98
N ASP A 145 -9.63 8.99 -7.74
CA ASP A 145 -10.77 8.18 -7.34
C ASP A 145 -10.39 7.20 -6.22
N LEU A 146 -9.18 6.64 -6.25
CA LEU A 146 -8.66 5.85 -5.13
C LEU A 146 -8.50 6.71 -3.87
N ILE A 147 -7.96 7.92 -3.99
CA ILE A 147 -7.81 8.84 -2.85
C ILE A 147 -9.19 9.15 -2.23
N LYS A 148 -10.17 9.51 -3.06
CA LYS A 148 -11.53 9.84 -2.59
C LYS A 148 -12.16 8.67 -1.85
N GLU A 149 -12.09 7.46 -2.41
CA GLU A 149 -12.72 6.31 -1.77
C GLU A 149 -12.00 5.90 -0.48
N MET A 150 -10.67 5.98 -0.43
CA MET A 150 -9.89 5.71 0.79
C MET A 150 -10.18 6.72 1.92
N LEU A 151 -10.37 8.00 1.60
CA LEU A 151 -10.75 9.01 2.59
C LEU A 151 -12.18 8.77 3.10
N LYS A 152 -13.09 8.38 2.20
CA LYS A 152 -14.48 8.09 2.53
C LYS A 152 -14.62 6.83 3.38
N SER A 153 -13.88 5.76 3.08
CA SER A 153 -13.89 4.53 3.85
C SER A 153 -13.34 4.75 5.26
N ARG A 154 -12.25 5.53 5.41
CA ARG A 154 -11.73 5.93 6.73
C ARG A 154 -12.73 6.73 7.55
N LYS A 155 -13.44 7.68 6.92
CA LYS A 155 -14.50 8.45 7.60
C LYS A 155 -15.66 7.55 8.01
N ALA A 156 -16.08 6.62 7.16
CA ALA A 156 -17.16 5.68 7.46
C ALA A 156 -16.80 4.69 8.58
N ALA A 157 -15.53 4.29 8.68
CA ALA A 157 -15.03 3.41 9.74
C ALA A 157 -14.90 4.10 11.11
N GLY A 158 -15.15 5.42 11.20
CA GLY A 158 -15.01 6.17 12.45
C GLY A 158 -13.56 6.34 12.92
N ILE A 159 -12.59 6.08 12.03
CA ILE A 159 -11.15 6.21 12.29
C ILE A 159 -10.72 7.69 12.43
N ILE A 160 -11.47 8.61 11.82
CA ILE A 160 -11.20 10.05 11.92
C ILE A 160 -12.08 10.63 13.03
N ASP A 161 -11.50 10.79 14.21
CA ASP A 161 -12.10 11.59 15.28
C ASP A 161 -11.75 13.06 15.06
N GLU A 162 -12.66 13.81 14.44
CA GLU A 162 -12.50 15.26 14.17
C GLU A 162 -12.25 16.07 15.45
N THR A 163 -12.52 15.52 16.65
CA THR A 163 -12.25 16.19 17.94
C THR A 163 -10.82 16.06 18.44
N GLN A 164 -10.01 15.18 17.83
CA GLN A 164 -8.59 15.00 18.15
C GLN A 164 -7.66 15.87 17.30
N PHE A 165 -8.20 16.59 16.32
CA PHE A 165 -7.44 17.51 15.49
C PHE A 165 -7.56 18.93 16.04
N ASP A 166 -6.42 19.62 16.15
CA ASP A 166 -6.42 21.05 16.46
C ASP A 166 -7.06 21.84 15.31
N GLU A 167 -7.83 22.88 15.66
CA GLU A 167 -8.35 23.83 14.67
C GLU A 167 -7.20 24.45 13.89
N ILE A 168 -7.27 24.40 12.55
CA ILE A 168 -6.30 25.05 11.68
C ILE A 168 -6.47 26.58 11.84
N VAL A 169 -5.54 27.21 12.54
CA VAL A 169 -5.47 28.67 12.64
C VAL A 169 -4.72 29.19 11.42
N GLU A 170 -5.43 29.79 10.46
CA GLU A 170 -4.80 30.60 9.42
C GLU A 170 -4.31 31.92 10.03
N GLU A 171 -3.00 32.10 10.12
CA GLU A 171 -2.43 33.43 10.39
C GLU A 171 -2.64 34.32 9.15
N PRO A 172 -3.29 35.49 9.28
CA PRO A 172 -3.43 36.40 8.15
C PRO A 172 -2.04 36.89 7.71
N ALA A 173 -1.76 36.82 6.42
CA ALA A 173 -0.53 37.35 5.83
C ALA A 173 -0.44 38.87 6.09
N GLU A 174 0.40 39.26 7.05
CA GLU A 174 0.72 40.67 7.29
C GLU A 174 1.62 41.22 6.18
N GLY A 175 1.15 42.28 5.54
CA GLY A 175 2.02 43.40 5.16
C GLY A 175 2.46 43.52 3.70
N ALA A 176 1.55 43.88 2.80
CA ALA A 176 1.94 44.68 1.64
C ALA A 176 2.24 46.12 2.11
N SER A 177 3.50 46.43 2.40
CA SER A 177 3.90 47.83 2.64
C SER A 177 3.88 48.59 1.32
N LYS A 178 3.01 49.60 1.25
CA LYS A 178 3.06 50.67 0.25
C LYS A 178 4.45 51.32 0.24
N ALA A 179 5.03 51.46 -0.94
CA ALA A 179 6.01 52.52 -1.22
C ALA A 179 5.33 53.49 -2.20
N GLU A 180 4.89 54.63 -1.69
CA GLU A 180 4.61 55.82 -2.47
C GLU A 180 5.93 56.61 -2.63
N ASP A 181 5.98 57.33 -3.75
CA ASP A 181 7.08 58.13 -4.33
C ASP A 181 7.82 59.06 -3.35
#